data_AF-A0A239FPV8-F1
#
_entry.id   AF-A0A239FPV8-F1
#
_cell.length_a   1.000
_cell.length_b   1.000
_cell.length_c   1.000
_cell.angle_alpha   90.00
_cell.angle_beta   90.00
_cell.angle_gamma   90.00
#
_symmetry.space_group_name_H-M   'P 1'
#
loop_
_entity.id
_entity.type
_entity.pdbx_description
1 polymer ?
#
loop_
_entity_poly.entity_id
_entity_poly.type
_entity_poly.pdbx_seq_one_letter_code
_entity_poly.pdbx_strand_id
1 'polypeptide(L)'
;MKLLIIILLFASFNAAAGEVEICKGNKSTRNFLSEWREGDRATYILTTIHGTETLRESGRIAYQADLNDDGNNDYIFESFDSQGTAKDRTFAILIQCKGFLQFAGGDYFAGVKEGTKIHNGYRDIIFFSYQRDESNKIIYSQGQKLIIPHIWSFNPSSGKYEGDMD
;
A
#
# COMPACT_ATOMS: atom_id res chain seq x y z
N MET A 1 38.10 -41.76 18.97
CA MET A 1 37.54 -40.40 18.87
C MET A 1 37.98 -39.74 17.59
N LYS A 2 37.08 -39.56 16.63
CA LYS A 2 37.17 -38.54 15.58
C LYS A 2 35.74 -38.06 15.33
N LEU A 3 35.39 -36.91 15.90
CA LEU A 3 34.11 -36.24 15.67
C LEU A 3 34.20 -35.60 14.28
N LEU A 4 33.42 -36.11 13.32
CA LEU A 4 33.33 -35.50 11.99
C LEU A 4 32.27 -34.39 12.08
N ILE A 5 32.71 -33.14 12.23
CA ILE A 5 31.81 -31.98 12.18
C ILE A 5 31.55 -31.69 10.70
N ILE A 6 30.40 -32.12 10.20
CA ILE A 6 29.91 -31.77 8.86
C ILE A 6 29.26 -30.39 9.00
N ILE A 7 29.97 -29.33 8.61
CA ILE A 7 29.42 -27.99 8.50
C ILE A 7 28.59 -27.95 7.21
N LEU A 8 27.26 -28.14 7.35
CA LEU A 8 26.32 -27.79 6.30
C LEU A 8 26.26 -26.26 6.19
N LEU A 9 27.03 -25.71 5.25
CA LEU A 9 26.84 -24.36 4.75
C LEU A 9 25.51 -24.33 3.99
N PHE A 10 24.43 -23.95 4.68
CA PHE A 10 23.25 -23.43 4.02
C PHE A 10 23.65 -22.10 3.38
N ALA A 11 24.14 -22.16 2.14
CA ALA A 11 24.14 -21.00 1.27
C ALA A 11 22.67 -20.68 1.02
N SER A 12 22.11 -19.78 1.85
CA SER A 12 20.91 -19.05 1.47
C SER A 12 21.29 -18.27 0.22
N PHE A 13 20.97 -18.84 -0.94
CA PHE A 13 20.78 -18.07 -2.16
C PHE A 13 19.63 -17.10 -1.87
N ASN A 14 19.94 -15.99 -1.19
CA ASN A 14 19.18 -14.79 -1.41
C ASN A 14 19.46 -14.46 -2.87
N ALA A 15 18.58 -14.94 -3.76
CA ALA A 15 18.43 -14.30 -5.05
C ALA A 15 18.26 -12.83 -4.69
N ALA A 16 19.29 -12.03 -4.96
CA ALA A 16 19.19 -10.60 -4.79
C ALA A 16 18.15 -10.18 -5.82
N ALA A 17 16.87 -10.16 -5.40
CA ALA A 17 15.82 -9.50 -6.13
C ALA A 17 16.40 -8.13 -6.46
N GLY A 18 16.46 -7.81 -7.75
CA GLY A 18 16.94 -6.52 -8.20
C GLY A 18 16.22 -5.43 -7.43
N GLU A 19 16.91 -4.34 -7.10
CA GLU A 19 16.29 -3.23 -6.38
C GLU A 19 14.99 -2.84 -7.10
N VAL A 20 13.87 -3.03 -6.40
CA VAL A 20 12.52 -2.72 -6.87
C VAL A 20 12.53 -1.31 -7.43
N GLU A 21 11.92 -1.11 -8.60
CA GLU A 21 12.04 0.15 -9.35
C GLU A 21 11.68 1.38 -8.52
N ILE A 22 10.62 1.30 -7.72
CA ILE A 22 10.21 2.38 -6.83
C ILE A 22 11.22 2.66 -5.71
N CYS A 23 12.06 1.70 -5.34
CA CYS A 23 13.04 1.81 -4.26
C CYS A 23 14.37 2.44 -4.71
N LYS A 24 14.64 2.50 -6.02
CA LYS A 24 15.91 3.00 -6.57
C LYS A 24 16.19 4.46 -6.21
N GLY A 25 17.45 4.74 -5.93
CA GLY A 25 17.98 6.08 -5.68
C GLY A 25 17.77 6.60 -4.26
N ASN A 26 18.25 7.81 -3.98
CA ASN A 26 18.11 8.42 -2.66
C ASN A 26 16.68 8.90 -2.43
N LYS A 27 15.94 8.20 -1.58
CA LYS A 27 14.59 8.60 -1.16
C LYS A 27 14.67 9.59 -0.01
N SER A 28 14.17 10.80 -0.24
CA SER A 28 14.06 11.85 0.78
C SER A 28 12.98 11.54 1.82
N THR A 29 11.99 10.74 1.43
CA THR A 29 10.86 10.35 2.27
C THR A 29 10.90 8.84 2.53
N ARG A 30 10.69 8.44 3.78
CA ARG A 30 10.60 7.03 4.20
C ARG A 30 9.38 6.83 5.08
N ASN A 31 8.66 5.74 4.84
CA ASN A 31 7.47 5.42 5.61
C ASN A 31 7.70 4.15 6.43
N PHE A 32 7.03 4.05 7.57
CA PHE A 32 7.10 2.92 8.48
C PHE A 32 5.70 2.62 9.00
N LEU A 33 5.30 1.35 8.96
CA LEU A 33 4.08 0.87 9.59
C LEU A 33 4.42 0.24 10.93
N SER A 34 3.68 0.65 11.97
CA SER A 34 3.76 0.05 13.29
C SER A 34 2.37 -0.35 13.75
N GLU A 35 2.23 -1.55 14.30
CA GLU A 35 0.99 -2.00 14.92
C GLU A 35 1.03 -1.68 16.42
N TRP A 36 0.00 -0.98 16.89
CA TRP A 36 -0.17 -0.56 18.28
C TRP A 36 -1.34 -1.36 18.85
N ARG A 37 -1.10 -2.06 19.96
CA ARG A 37 -2.11 -2.92 20.59
C ARG A 37 -2.46 -2.43 22.00
N GLU A 38 -3.76 -2.30 22.25
CA GLU A 38 -4.34 -2.00 23.56
C GLU A 38 -5.41 -3.06 23.87
N GLY A 39 -5.03 -4.08 24.65
CA GLY A 39 -5.86 -5.27 24.81
C GLY A 39 -6.09 -5.98 23.47
N ASP A 40 -7.35 -6.20 23.11
CA ASP A 40 -7.74 -6.84 21.83
C ASP A 40 -7.84 -5.85 20.65
N ARG A 41 -7.63 -4.55 20.89
CA ARG A 41 -7.69 -3.53 19.84
C ARG A 41 -6.31 -3.35 19.21
N ALA A 42 -6.24 -3.48 17.89
CA ALA A 42 -5.06 -3.15 17.10
C ALA A 42 -5.34 -1.93 16.21
N THR A 43 -4.41 -0.97 16.23
CA THR A 43 -4.40 0.20 15.35
C THR A 43 -3.06 0.26 14.65
N TYR A 44 -3.05 0.57 13.37
CA TYR A 44 -1.80 0.79 12.63
C TYR A 44 -1.47 2.27 12.62
N ILE A 45 -0.20 2.59 12.83
CA ILE A 45 0.34 3.95 12.69
C ILE A 45 1.31 3.97 11.53
N LEU A 46 0.96 4.75 10.50
CA LEU A 46 1.86 5.10 9.40
C LEU A 46 2.70 6.29 9.85
N THR A 47 4.02 6.10 9.92
CA THR A 47 4.98 7.16 10.26
C THR A 47 5.77 7.53 9.00
N THR A 48 5.69 8.79 8.60
CA THR A 48 6.39 9.33 7.42
C THR A 48 7.48 10.28 7.88
N ILE A 49 8.72 9.99 7.48
CA ILE A 49 9.88 10.81 7.77
C ILE A 49 10.34 11.49 6.48
N HIS A 50 10.38 12.82 6.46
CA HIS A 50 10.88 13.61 5.34
C HIS A 50 11.82 14.70 5.87
N GLY A 51 13.13 14.54 5.64
CA GLY A 51 14.13 15.41 6.24
C GLY A 51 14.08 15.34 7.78
N THR A 52 13.78 16.46 8.42
CA THR A 52 13.57 16.55 9.89
C THR A 52 12.12 16.41 10.31
N GLU A 53 11.19 16.36 9.35
CA GLU A 53 9.76 16.27 9.62
C GLU A 53 9.35 14.83 9.86
N THR A 54 8.46 14.62 10.84
CA THR A 54 7.85 13.33 11.12
C THR A 54 6.35 13.52 11.22
N LEU A 55 5.62 12.85 10.33
CA LEU A 55 4.16 12.79 10.32
C LEU A 55 3.70 11.42 10.79
N ARG A 56 2.57 11.37 11.48
CA ARG A 56 1.98 10.13 11.98
C ARG A 56 0.49 10.15 11.68
N GLU A 57 0.02 9.07 11.07
CA GLU A 57 -1.40 8.88 10.76
C GLU A 57 -1.88 7.56 11.38
N SER A 58 -3.04 7.62 12.04
CA SER A 58 -3.72 6.45 12.57
C SER A 58 -4.60 5.82 11.50
N GLY A 59 -4.69 4.50 11.49
CA GLY A 59 -5.41 3.77 10.45
C GLY A 59 -5.42 2.27 10.62
N ARG A 60 -5.67 1.59 9.51
CA ARG A 60 -5.58 0.12 9.40
C ARG A 60 -4.96 -0.29 8.08
N ILE A 61 -4.47 -1.52 8.03
CA ILE A 61 -4.13 -2.16 6.77
C ILE A 61 -5.42 -2.61 6.10
N ALA A 62 -5.80 -1.96 5.01
CA ALA A 62 -6.94 -2.37 4.20
C ALA A 62 -6.59 -3.58 3.33
N TYR A 63 -5.33 -3.68 2.93
CA TYR A 63 -4.84 -4.74 2.08
C TYR A 63 -3.36 -5.00 2.30
N GLN A 64 -2.95 -6.27 2.24
CA GLN A 64 -1.57 -6.73 2.40
C GLN A 64 -1.30 -7.87 1.42
N ALA A 65 -0.34 -7.69 0.52
CA ALA A 65 0.14 -8.73 -0.39
C ALA A 65 1.47 -8.33 -1.03
N ASP A 66 2.10 -9.27 -1.72
CA ASP A 66 3.24 -9.02 -2.59
C ASP A 66 2.74 -8.45 -3.93
N LEU A 67 2.78 -7.12 -4.07
CA LEU A 67 2.25 -6.45 -5.25
C LEU A 67 3.24 -6.50 -6.42
N ASN A 68 4.54 -6.65 -6.17
CA ASN A 68 5.61 -6.58 -7.17
C ASN A 68 6.35 -7.92 -7.41
N ASP A 69 5.87 -9.00 -6.79
CA ASP A 69 6.40 -10.36 -6.85
C ASP A 69 7.87 -10.46 -6.35
N ASP A 70 8.24 -9.65 -5.37
CA ASP A 70 9.59 -9.61 -4.80
C ASP A 70 9.78 -10.47 -3.54
N GLY A 71 8.72 -11.14 -3.10
CA GLY A 71 8.67 -12.00 -1.92
C GLY A 71 8.40 -11.27 -0.60
N ASN A 72 8.21 -9.94 -0.61
CA ASN A 72 7.87 -9.15 0.57
C ASN A 72 6.41 -8.70 0.55
N ASN A 73 5.90 -8.37 1.73
CA ASN A 73 4.56 -7.79 1.84
C ASN A 73 4.61 -6.29 1.55
N ASP A 74 3.77 -5.87 0.62
CA ASP A 74 3.35 -4.48 0.41
C ASP A 74 2.01 -4.24 1.10
N TYR A 75 1.64 -2.97 1.23
CA TYR A 75 0.50 -2.56 2.04
C TYR A 75 -0.33 -1.49 1.36
N ILE A 76 -1.65 -1.58 1.51
CA ILE A 76 -2.56 -0.44 1.30
C ILE A 76 -3.08 -0.04 2.67
N PHE A 77 -2.67 1.13 3.13
CA PHE A 77 -3.04 1.71 4.40
C PHE A 77 -4.27 2.61 4.24
N GLU A 78 -5.31 2.40 5.06
CA GLU A 78 -6.46 3.28 5.17
C GLU A 78 -6.27 4.21 6.37
N SER A 79 -6.17 5.51 6.12
CA SER A 79 -6.03 6.54 7.15
C SER A 79 -7.39 6.90 7.74
N PHE A 80 -7.48 6.94 9.07
CA PHE A 80 -8.65 7.37 9.82
C PHE A 80 -8.68 8.87 10.07
N ASP A 81 -7.53 9.52 10.02
CA ASP A 81 -7.34 10.93 10.34
C ASP A 81 -7.80 11.85 9.20
N SER A 82 -8.03 11.29 8.01
CA SER A 82 -8.25 12.02 6.77
C SER A 82 -9.61 11.73 6.13
N GLN A 83 -10.65 11.50 6.93
CA GLN A 83 -12.01 11.35 6.39
C GLN A 83 -12.51 12.68 5.81
N GLY A 84 -12.69 12.71 4.49
CA GLY A 84 -13.29 13.85 3.82
C GLY A 84 -14.77 14.04 4.23
N THR A 85 -15.29 15.25 4.04
CA THR A 85 -16.73 15.57 4.25
C THR A 85 -17.65 14.66 3.43
N ALA A 86 -17.12 14.10 2.34
CA ALA A 86 -17.78 13.21 1.42
C ALA A 86 -17.92 11.75 1.93
N LYS A 87 -17.42 11.44 3.14
CA LYS A 87 -17.30 10.09 3.76
C LYS A 87 -16.30 9.15 3.06
N ASP A 88 -15.50 9.69 2.14
CA ASP A 88 -14.40 8.96 1.54
C ASP A 88 -13.25 8.80 2.54
N ARG A 89 -12.45 7.75 2.34
CA ARG A 89 -11.29 7.38 3.16
C ARG A 89 -10.04 7.58 2.33
N THR A 90 -8.97 8.06 2.94
CA THR A 90 -7.68 8.14 2.25
C THR A 90 -7.00 6.80 2.30
N PHE A 91 -6.55 6.33 1.15
CA PHE A 91 -5.73 5.14 1.04
C PHE A 91 -4.32 5.52 0.58
N ALA A 92 -3.31 4.85 1.11
CA ALA A 92 -1.91 4.99 0.71
C ALA A 92 -1.36 3.61 0.32
N ILE A 93 -0.81 3.52 -0.88
CA ILE A 93 -0.13 2.34 -1.40
C ILE A 93 1.34 2.44 -1.02
N LEU A 94 1.85 1.42 -0.35
CA LEU A 94 3.16 1.39 0.27
C LEU A 94 3.91 0.13 -0.19
N ILE A 95 4.99 0.32 -0.95
CA ILE A 95 5.84 -0.76 -1.44
C ILE A 95 7.03 -0.96 -0.50
N GLN A 96 7.34 -2.21 -0.18
CA GLN A 96 8.45 -2.57 0.69
C GLN A 96 9.78 -2.38 -0.02
N CYS A 97 10.58 -1.46 0.53
CA CYS A 97 11.99 -1.30 0.20
C CYS A 97 12.86 -1.86 1.32
N LYS A 98 14.19 -1.91 1.12
CA LYS A 98 15.10 -2.42 2.14
C LYS A 98 15.09 -1.56 3.41
N GLY A 99 14.31 -1.99 4.41
CA GLY A 99 14.20 -1.37 5.73
C GLY A 99 13.22 -0.20 5.86
N PHE A 100 12.45 0.12 4.82
CA PHE A 100 11.42 1.17 4.85
C PHE A 100 10.34 0.91 3.80
N LEU A 101 9.21 1.61 3.90
CA LEU A 101 8.13 1.59 2.92
C LEU A 101 8.20 2.85 2.05
N GLN A 102 8.00 2.68 0.74
CA GLN A 102 7.94 3.77 -0.22
C GLN A 102 6.50 4.02 -0.64
N PHE A 103 6.06 5.27 -0.51
CA PHE A 103 4.74 5.68 -0.99
C PHE A 103 4.70 5.61 -2.52
N ALA A 104 3.70 4.88 -3.03
CA ALA A 104 3.52 4.55 -4.43
C ALA A 104 2.21 5.10 -5.01
N GLY A 105 1.54 6.01 -4.32
CA GLY A 105 0.24 6.55 -4.74
C GLY A 105 -0.86 6.26 -3.73
N GLY A 106 -2.04 6.79 -4.01
CA GLY A 106 -3.17 6.75 -3.09
C GLY A 106 -4.02 8.01 -3.22
N ASP A 107 -5.29 7.90 -2.85
CA ASP A 107 -6.27 9.00 -2.90
C ASP A 107 -7.49 8.69 -2.00
N TYR A 108 -8.52 9.53 -2.07
CA TYR A 108 -9.81 9.39 -1.40
C TYR A 108 -10.73 8.42 -2.14
N PHE A 109 -11.06 7.31 -1.51
CA PHE A 109 -11.95 6.29 -2.06
C PHE A 109 -12.97 5.79 -1.02
N ALA A 110 -14.01 5.12 -1.51
CA ALA A 110 -14.98 4.38 -0.69
C ALA A 110 -14.43 3.02 -0.23
N GLY A 111 -13.45 2.47 -0.94
CA GLY A 111 -12.82 1.19 -0.60
C GLY A 111 -11.77 0.76 -1.62
N VAL A 112 -11.12 -0.36 -1.34
CA VAL A 112 -10.06 -0.93 -2.17
C VAL A 112 -10.11 -2.46 -2.17
N LYS A 113 -9.66 -3.08 -3.26
CA LYS A 113 -9.34 -4.51 -3.35
C LYS A 113 -8.15 -4.73 -4.28
N GLU A 114 -7.58 -5.92 -4.20
CA GLU A 114 -6.58 -6.40 -5.18
C GLU A 114 -7.20 -6.56 -6.57
N GLY A 115 -6.44 -6.18 -7.60
CA GLY A 115 -6.66 -6.58 -8.98
C GLY A 115 -5.96 -7.91 -9.29
N THR A 116 -6.53 -8.68 -10.20
CA THR A 116 -5.98 -9.99 -10.57
C THR A 116 -4.99 -9.93 -11.74
N LYS A 117 -4.82 -8.76 -12.35
CA LYS A 117 -3.95 -8.56 -13.51
C LYS A 117 -2.61 -7.99 -13.04
N ILE A 118 -1.55 -8.34 -13.76
CA ILE A 118 -0.20 -7.83 -13.52
C ILE A 118 0.19 -6.95 -14.71
N HIS A 119 0.59 -5.71 -14.44
CA HIS A 119 1.12 -4.76 -15.40
C HIS A 119 2.48 -4.24 -14.91
N ASN A 120 3.48 -4.25 -15.80
CA ASN A 120 4.85 -3.81 -15.48
C ASN A 120 5.48 -4.52 -14.28
N GLY A 121 5.09 -5.77 -14.02
CA GLY A 121 5.55 -6.55 -12.87
C GLY A 121 4.81 -6.27 -11.57
N TYR A 122 3.80 -5.40 -11.58
CA TYR A 122 2.98 -5.09 -10.41
C TYR A 122 1.53 -5.50 -10.61
N ARG A 123 0.89 -6.00 -9.56
CA ARG A 123 -0.54 -6.31 -9.55
C ARG A 123 -1.36 -5.01 -9.58
N ASP A 124 -2.42 -5.00 -10.37
CA ASP A 124 -3.37 -3.90 -10.35
C ASP A 124 -4.02 -3.74 -8.98
N ILE A 125 -4.45 -2.53 -8.67
CA ILE A 125 -5.27 -2.21 -7.50
C ILE A 125 -6.61 -1.69 -7.99
N ILE A 126 -7.70 -2.16 -7.39
CA ILE A 126 -9.05 -1.71 -7.74
C ILE A 126 -9.58 -0.87 -6.58
N PHE A 127 -9.63 0.44 -6.78
CA PHE A 127 -10.31 1.36 -5.89
C PHE A 127 -11.79 1.47 -6.24
N PHE A 128 -12.60 1.86 -5.27
CA PHE A 128 -14.01 2.10 -5.45
C PHE A 128 -14.34 3.52 -5.02
N SER A 129 -15.04 4.28 -5.85
CA SER A 129 -15.58 5.60 -5.51
C SER A 129 -17.08 5.52 -5.34
N TYR A 130 -17.68 6.36 -4.49
CA TYR A 130 -19.13 6.50 -4.50
C TYR A 130 -19.58 7.22 -5.76
N GLN A 131 -20.61 6.72 -6.42
CA GLN A 131 -21.28 7.49 -7.46
C GLN A 131 -22.02 8.67 -6.82
N ARG A 132 -21.88 9.86 -7.41
CA ARG A 132 -22.47 11.11 -6.89
C ARG A 132 -23.32 11.81 -7.94
N ASP A 133 -24.32 12.54 -7.49
CA ASP A 133 -25.11 13.44 -8.33
C ASP A 133 -24.41 14.80 -8.53
N GLU A 134 -25.02 15.69 -9.32
CA GLU A 134 -24.52 17.04 -9.59
C GLU A 134 -24.34 17.91 -8.33
N SER A 135 -25.01 17.54 -7.22
CA SER A 135 -24.89 18.20 -5.92
C SER A 135 -23.87 17.53 -4.99
N ASN A 136 -23.02 16.63 -5.53
CA ASN A 136 -22.00 15.87 -4.81
C ASN A 136 -22.55 14.89 -3.76
N LYS A 137 -23.85 14.55 -3.81
CA LYS A 137 -24.48 13.61 -2.88
C LYS A 137 -24.34 12.18 -3.40
N ILE A 138 -24.03 11.25 -2.49
CA ILE A 138 -23.93 9.81 -2.81
C ILE A 138 -25.29 9.31 -3.34
N ILE A 139 -25.26 8.65 -4.50
CA ILE A 139 -26.42 7.99 -5.11
C ILE A 139 -26.64 6.62 -4.47
N TYR A 140 -27.91 6.28 -4.26
CA TYR A 140 -28.33 4.99 -3.71
C TYR A 140 -29.19 4.24 -4.72
N SER A 141 -29.01 2.92 -4.79
CA SER A 141 -29.89 1.99 -5.50
C SER A 141 -30.29 0.88 -4.54
N GLN A 142 -31.60 0.64 -4.40
CA GLN A 142 -32.14 -0.37 -3.48
C GLN A 142 -31.60 -0.25 -2.02
N GLY A 143 -31.36 0.99 -1.57
CA GLY A 143 -30.83 1.27 -0.24
C GLY A 143 -29.32 1.07 -0.08
N GLN A 144 -28.61 0.63 -1.11
CA GLN A 144 -27.15 0.49 -1.11
C GLN A 144 -26.50 1.68 -1.82
N LYS A 145 -25.34 2.11 -1.33
CA LYS A 145 -24.55 3.15 -1.98
C LYS A 145 -24.00 2.59 -3.29
N LEU A 146 -24.20 3.31 -4.39
CA LEU A 146 -23.61 2.94 -5.66
C LEU A 146 -22.12 3.25 -5.66
N ILE A 147 -21.32 2.30 -6.15
CA ILE A 147 -19.86 2.42 -6.25
C ILE A 147 -19.41 2.19 -7.69
N ILE A 148 -18.37 2.90 -8.10
CA ILE A 148 -17.71 2.77 -9.40
C ILE A 148 -16.29 2.26 -9.16
N PRO A 149 -15.86 1.19 -9.85
CA PRO A 149 -14.50 0.69 -9.74
C PRO A 149 -13.53 1.49 -10.61
N HIS A 150 -12.35 1.77 -10.09
CA HIS A 150 -11.22 2.38 -10.79
C HIS A 150 -10.02 1.43 -10.72
N ILE A 151 -9.46 1.08 -11.87
CA ILE A 151 -8.27 0.23 -11.94
C ILE A 151 -7.05 1.14 -11.96
N TRP A 152 -6.16 0.94 -11.00
CA TRP A 152 -4.88 1.62 -10.92
C TRP A 152 -3.77 0.61 -11.20
N SER A 153 -2.89 0.95 -12.13
CA SER A 153 -1.74 0.13 -12.54
C SER A 153 -0.45 0.88 -12.23
N PHE A 154 0.62 0.15 -11.94
CA PHE A 154 1.92 0.77 -11.69
C PHE A 154 2.54 1.32 -12.98
N ASN A 155 2.96 2.59 -12.93
CA ASN A 155 3.71 3.27 -13.97
C ASN A 155 5.19 3.36 -13.56
N PRO A 156 6.08 2.59 -14.20
CA PRO A 156 7.53 2.63 -13.96
C PRO A 156 8.15 4.01 -14.10
N SER A 157 7.63 4.83 -15.02
CA SER A 157 8.21 6.15 -15.32
C SER A 157 8.01 7.15 -14.20
N SER A 158 6.87 7.08 -13.51
CA SER A 158 6.56 7.94 -12.36
C SER A 158 6.88 7.28 -11.02
N GLY A 159 7.00 5.95 -11.00
CA GLY A 159 7.16 5.15 -9.79
C GLY A 159 5.89 5.13 -8.94
N LYS A 160 4.70 5.26 -9.56
CA LYS A 160 3.41 5.33 -8.86
C LYS A 160 2.36 4.47 -9.53
N TYR A 161 1.38 4.05 -8.74
CA TYR A 161 0.10 3.58 -9.24
C TYR A 161 -0.73 4.76 -9.73
N GLU A 162 -1.25 4.60 -10.94
CA GLU A 162 -2.05 5.60 -11.64
C GLU A 162 -3.24 4.89 -12.27
N GLY A 163 -4.39 5.52 -12.26
CA GLY A 163 -5.56 5.07 -12.99
C GLY A 163 -6.26 6.26 -13.63
N ASP A 164 -7.13 5.96 -14.59
CA ASP A 164 -7.97 6.98 -15.20
C ASP A 164 -8.89 7.54 -14.10
N MET A 165 -8.71 8.83 -13.79
CA MET A 165 -9.69 9.59 -13.03
C MET A 165 -10.75 10.03 -14.04
N ASP A 166 -11.88 9.31 -14.05
CA ASP A 166 -13.10 9.76 -14.73
C ASP A 166 -13.64 11.03 -14.07
#